data_AF-A0AAU6WRF1-F1
#
_entry.id   AF-A0AAU6WRF1-F1
#
_cell.length_a   1.000
_cell.length_b   1.000
_cell.length_c   1.000
_cell.angle_alpha   90.00
_cell.angle_beta   90.00
_cell.angle_gamma   90.00
#
_symmetry.space_group_name_H-M   'P 1'
#
loop_
_entity.id
_entity.type
_entity.pdbx_description
1 polymer ?
#
loop_
_entity_poly.entity_id
_entity_poly.type
_entity_poly.pdbx_seq_one_letter_code
_entity_poly.pdbx_strand_id
1 'polypeptide(L)'
;MGNLLDSFVVPANSYDGTTAIKHWKRIYSENELLENIQRIYADGTFGGTFRRQMKTKYEIEVEIPIIPIAQKGKVEIHEKRWIVERTIAWTLNNRRCSKDYERKTENANAYMIIANIMRLAKKI
;
A
#
# COMPACT_ATOMS: atom_id res chain seq x y z
N MET A 1 -11.91 7.14 -5.98
CA MET A 1 -12.23 5.70 -5.80
C MET A 1 -10.99 4.91 -6.17
N GLY A 2 -10.64 3.84 -5.44
CA GLY A 2 -9.47 3.01 -5.72
C GLY A 2 -9.78 1.54 -5.45
N ASN A 3 -9.15 0.64 -6.20
CA ASN A 3 -9.31 -0.81 -6.08
C ASN A 3 -7.94 -1.46 -5.89
N LEU A 4 -7.93 -2.65 -5.27
CA LEU A 4 -6.71 -3.42 -5.11
C LEU A 4 -6.30 -3.97 -6.48
N LEU A 5 -5.03 -3.77 -6.86
CA LEU A 5 -4.45 -4.35 -8.07
C LEU A 5 -3.67 -5.63 -7.77
N ASP A 6 -2.73 -5.55 -6.83
CA ASP A 6 -1.97 -6.70 -6.31
C ASP A 6 -1.75 -6.51 -4.81
N SER A 7 -1.38 -7.60 -4.13
CA SER A 7 -1.01 -7.58 -2.73
C SER A 7 0.10 -8.59 -2.43
N PHE A 8 0.95 -8.23 -1.47
CA PHE A 8 2.03 -9.09 -1.02
C PHE A 8 2.23 -8.96 0.49
N VAL A 9 2.17 -10.09 1.20
CA VAL A 9 2.38 -10.16 2.65
C VAL A 9 3.71 -10.86 2.92
N VAL A 10 4.49 -10.30 3.84
CA VAL A 10 5.79 -10.85 4.24
C VAL A 10 5.89 -11.02 5.75
N PRO A 11 6.82 -11.86 6.23
CA PRO A 11 7.08 -11.97 7.66
C PRO A 11 7.61 -10.67 8.25
N ALA A 12 7.33 -10.41 9.53
CA ALA A 12 7.63 -9.15 10.21
C ALA A 12 9.13 -8.77 10.29
N ASN A 13 10.04 -9.72 10.09
CA ASN A 13 11.48 -9.46 10.05
C ASN A 13 11.96 -8.93 8.68
N SER A 14 11.06 -8.80 7.70
CA SER A 14 11.37 -8.30 6.37
C SER A 14 11.29 -6.77 6.33
N TYR A 15 12.34 -6.13 5.80
CA TYR A 15 12.33 -4.67 5.67
C TYR A 15 11.45 -4.21 4.50
N ASP A 16 10.42 -3.40 4.81
CA ASP A 16 9.38 -2.94 3.87
C ASP A 16 9.94 -2.39 2.57
N GLY A 17 10.92 -1.48 2.65
CA GLY A 17 11.47 -0.80 1.48
C GLY A 17 12.13 -1.77 0.49
N THR A 18 12.89 -2.76 0.99
CA THR A 18 13.53 -3.78 0.15
C THR A 18 12.51 -4.77 -0.42
N THR A 19 11.50 -5.11 0.36
CA THR A 19 10.45 -6.05 -0.03
C THR A 19 9.56 -5.44 -1.11
N ALA A 20 9.17 -4.18 -0.95
CA ALA A 20 8.34 -3.47 -1.91
C ALA A 20 9.05 -3.28 -3.26
N ILE A 21 10.37 -3.11 -3.28
CA ILE A 21 11.15 -3.12 -4.53
C ILE A 21 11.03 -4.49 -5.23
N LYS A 22 11.23 -5.58 -4.49
CA LYS A 22 11.13 -6.94 -5.07
C LYS A 22 9.73 -7.19 -5.61
N HIS A 23 8.73 -6.78 -4.84
CA HIS A 23 7.34 -6.91 -5.22
C HIS A 23 7.00 -6.07 -6.46
N TRP A 24 7.43 -4.80 -6.51
CA TRP A 24 7.25 -3.92 -7.68
C TRP A 24 7.83 -4.52 -8.95
N LYS A 25 9.06 -5.06 -8.88
CA LYS A 25 9.70 -5.70 -10.03
C LYS A 25 8.87 -6.86 -10.60
N ARG A 26 8.28 -7.68 -9.73
CA ARG A 26 7.41 -8.79 -10.13
C ARG A 26 6.18 -8.27 -10.89
N ILE A 27 5.47 -7.32 -10.29
CA ILE A 27 4.20 -6.84 -10.86
C ILE A 27 4.40 -5.95 -12.09
N TYR A 28 5.49 -5.19 -12.17
CA TYR A 28 5.76 -4.27 -13.27
C TYR A 28 5.96 -5.00 -14.60
N SER A 29 6.60 -6.18 -14.59
CA SER A 29 6.72 -7.00 -15.80
C SER A 29 5.42 -7.69 -16.23
N GLU A 30 4.46 -7.80 -15.32
CA GLU A 30 3.22 -8.58 -15.52
C GLU A 30 2.00 -7.70 -15.80
N ASN A 31 2.08 -6.38 -15.56
CA ASN A 31 0.92 -5.49 -15.58
C ASN A 31 1.18 -4.20 -16.38
N GLU A 32 0.62 -4.13 -17.57
CA GLU A 32 0.66 -2.96 -18.48
C GLU A 32 0.10 -1.69 -17.82
N LEU A 33 -0.83 -1.84 -16.87
CA LEU A 33 -1.41 -0.71 -16.13
C LEU A 33 -0.37 0.10 -15.31
N LEU A 34 0.80 -0.48 -15.05
CA LEU A 34 1.85 0.16 -14.27
C LEU A 34 2.83 1.00 -15.11
N GLU A 35 2.77 0.90 -16.44
CA GLU A 35 3.73 1.55 -17.35
C GLU A 35 3.72 3.08 -17.25
N ASN A 36 2.54 3.66 -17.07
CA ASN A 36 2.33 5.12 -17.09
C ASN A 36 2.18 5.74 -15.70
N ILE A 37 2.65 5.06 -14.65
CA ILE A 37 2.58 5.59 -13.29
C ILE A 37 3.60 6.71 -13.11
N GLN A 38 3.12 7.89 -12.76
CA GLN A 38 4.00 9.05 -12.49
C GLN A 38 4.30 9.22 -11.00
N ARG A 39 3.34 8.86 -10.13
CA ARG A 39 3.41 9.14 -8.69
C ARG A 39 2.85 8.02 -7.84
N ILE A 40 3.55 7.71 -6.75
CA ILE A 40 3.15 6.74 -5.72
C ILE A 40 3.04 7.47 -4.38
N TYR A 41 1.92 7.28 -3.69
CA TYR A 41 1.76 7.74 -2.31
C TYR A 41 2.09 6.59 -1.37
N ALA A 42 2.99 6.83 -0.41
CA ALA A 42 3.42 5.81 0.54
C ALA A 42 3.52 6.36 1.97
N ASP A 43 3.54 5.45 2.93
CA ASP A 43 3.80 5.79 4.34
C ASP A 43 5.30 6.05 4.59
N GLY A 44 5.62 6.61 5.75
CA GLY A 44 6.96 7.03 6.15
C GLY A 44 8.03 5.95 6.03
N THR A 45 7.68 4.68 6.23
CA THR A 45 8.64 3.56 6.16
C THR A 45 9.22 3.35 4.75
N PHE A 46 8.55 3.83 3.70
CA PHE A 46 8.97 3.71 2.30
C PHE A 46 9.88 4.86 1.82
N GLY A 47 10.24 5.80 2.69
CA GLY A 47 11.01 7.01 2.32
C GLY A 47 12.48 6.81 2.02
N GLY A 48 13.03 5.67 2.40
CA GLY A 48 14.45 5.35 2.19
C GLY A 48 14.72 4.72 0.82
N THR A 49 15.10 3.44 0.84
CA THR A 49 15.59 2.73 -0.35
C THR A 49 14.55 2.64 -1.46
N PHE A 50 13.27 2.49 -1.11
CA PHE A 50 12.18 2.35 -2.07
C PHE A 50 12.01 3.62 -2.91
N ARG A 51 11.82 4.78 -2.26
CA ARG A 51 11.74 6.09 -2.93
C ARG A 51 12.90 6.35 -3.87
N ARG A 52 14.13 6.09 -3.42
CA ARG A 52 15.34 6.26 -4.24
C ARG A 52 15.32 5.38 -5.49
N GLN A 53 14.99 4.09 -5.35
CA GLN A 53 14.99 3.18 -6.50
C GLN A 53 13.86 3.48 -7.49
N MET A 54 12.68 3.86 -7.02
CA MET A 54 11.58 4.27 -7.90
C MET A 54 11.97 5.46 -8.75
N LYS A 55 12.62 6.47 -8.13
CA LYS A 55 13.08 7.65 -8.87
C LYS A 55 14.19 7.34 -9.87
N THR A 56 15.19 6.54 -9.48
CA THR A 56 16.35 6.26 -10.35
C THR A 56 16.05 5.30 -11.49
N LYS A 57 15.21 4.28 -11.28
CA LYS A 57 15.00 3.20 -12.26
C LYS A 57 13.74 3.35 -13.10
N TYR A 58 12.71 3.95 -12.54
CA TYR A 58 11.39 4.03 -13.16
C TYR A 58 10.93 5.48 -13.37
N GLU A 59 11.73 6.46 -12.96
CA GLU A 59 11.40 7.90 -12.97
C GLU A 59 10.17 8.28 -12.13
N ILE A 60 9.64 7.35 -11.33
CA ILE A 60 8.43 7.53 -10.53
C ILE A 60 8.71 8.33 -9.26
N GLU A 61 7.87 9.32 -8.99
CA GLU A 61 7.94 10.08 -7.75
C GLU A 61 7.19 9.37 -6.62
N VAL A 62 7.90 9.05 -5.53
CA VAL A 62 7.27 8.57 -4.29
C VAL A 62 7.08 9.75 -3.34
N GLU A 63 5.81 10.10 -3.10
CA GLU A 63 5.38 11.16 -2.19
C GLU A 63 5.00 10.53 -0.84
N ILE A 64 5.61 11.05 0.23
CA ILE A 64 5.27 10.68 1.60
C ILE A 64 4.61 11.89 2.24
N PRO A 65 3.30 11.86 2.46
CA PRO A 65 2.60 13.03 2.92
C PRO A 65 2.84 13.27 4.43
N ILE A 66 3.87 14.06 4.72
CA ILE A 66 4.29 14.45 6.08
C ILE A 66 3.99 15.92 6.39
N ILE A 67 3.58 16.72 5.41
CA ILE A 67 3.35 18.16 5.59
C ILE A 67 1.97 18.35 6.24
N PRO A 68 1.90 18.90 7.47
CA PRO A 68 0.62 19.23 8.10
C PRO A 68 0.00 20.45 7.42
N ILE A 69 -1.29 20.35 7.07
CA ILE A 69 -2.08 21.42 6.45
C ILE A 69 -3.10 22.03 7.42
N ALA A 70 -3.42 21.33 8.50
CA ALA A 70 -4.31 21.81 9.56
C ALA A 70 -4.03 21.07 10.86
N GLN A 71 -4.52 21.61 11.97
CA GLN A 71 -4.41 21.00 13.28
C GLN A 71 -5.75 21.09 14.01
N LYS A 72 -6.21 19.99 14.58
CA LYS A 72 -7.40 19.92 15.44
C LYS A 72 -7.00 19.40 16.81
N GLY A 73 -6.77 20.31 17.75
CA GLY A 73 -6.24 19.98 19.07
C GLY A 73 -4.84 19.37 18.96
N LYS A 74 -4.68 18.11 19.37
CA LYS A 74 -3.39 17.38 19.26
C LYS A 74 -3.24 16.58 17.96
N VAL A 75 -4.21 16.65 17.04
CA VAL A 75 -4.19 15.89 15.79
C VAL A 75 -3.76 16.79 14.65
N GLU A 76 -2.62 16.45 14.04
CA GLU A 76 -2.16 17.05 12.78
C GLU A 76 -2.86 16.38 11.59
N ILE A 77 -3.34 17.20 10.66
CA ILE A 77 -3.97 16.75 9.42
C ILE A 77 -2.95 16.97 8.32
N HIS A 78 -2.50 15.89 7.68
CA HIS A 78 -1.56 15.95 6.57
C HIS A 78 -2.29 15.92 5.23
N GLU A 79 -1.78 16.66 4.24
CA GLU A 79 -2.30 16.62 2.89
C GLU A 79 -2.20 15.20 2.34
N LYS A 80 -3.23 14.65 1.68
CA LYS A 80 -3.20 13.34 0.97
C LYS A 80 -2.83 12.08 1.76
N ARG A 81 -2.46 12.15 3.04
CA ARG A 81 -2.19 10.97 3.90
C ARG A 81 -3.37 9.98 3.94
N TRP A 82 -4.58 10.52 3.87
CA TRP A 82 -5.83 9.78 3.78
C TRP A 82 -5.88 8.80 2.59
N ILE A 83 -5.08 8.99 1.53
CA ILE A 83 -5.04 8.07 0.38
C ILE A 83 -4.54 6.69 0.80
N VAL A 84 -3.46 6.65 1.60
CA VAL A 84 -2.85 5.40 2.11
C VAL A 84 -3.73 4.80 3.21
N GLU A 85 -4.11 5.62 4.19
CA GLU A 85 -4.89 5.19 5.36
C GLU A 85 -6.26 4.63 4.98
N ARG A 86 -6.89 5.17 3.93
CA ARG A 86 -8.17 4.67 3.43
C ARG A 86 -8.09 3.22 2.96
N THR A 87 -7.01 2.83 2.27
CA THR A 87 -6.83 1.45 1.82
C THR A 87 -6.66 0.51 3.01
N ILE A 88 -5.89 0.94 4.03
CA ILE A 88 -5.74 0.20 5.29
C ILE A 88 -7.09 0.04 5.99
N ALA A 89 -7.86 1.13 6.13
CA ALA A 89 -9.18 1.11 6.75
C ALA A 89 -10.16 0.16 6.03
N TRP A 90 -10.14 0.13 4.70
CA TRP A 90 -10.96 -0.80 3.92
C TRP A 90 -10.60 -2.27 4.17
N THR A 91 -9.32 -2.59 4.22
CA THR A 91 -8.84 -3.94 4.51
C THR A 91 -9.19 -4.34 5.95
N LEU A 92 -8.94 -3.46 6.94
CA LEU A 92 -9.22 -3.71 8.35
C LEU A 92 -10.72 -3.81 8.67
N ASN A 93 -11.59 -3.23 7.83
CA ASN A 93 -13.05 -3.39 7.97
C ASN A 93 -13.52 -4.83 7.71
N ASN A 94 -12.67 -5.68 7.13
CA ASN A 94 -12.89 -7.11 7.14
C ASN A 94 -12.36 -7.72 8.45
N ARG A 95 -13.25 -8.35 9.24
CA ARG A 95 -12.87 -8.93 10.54
C ARG A 95 -11.65 -9.86 10.45
N ARG A 96 -11.49 -10.58 9.34
CA ARG A 96 -10.40 -11.55 9.16
C ARG A 96 -9.05 -10.89 8.91
N CYS A 97 -9.04 -9.64 8.44
CA CYS A 97 -7.82 -8.86 8.26
C CYS A 97 -7.53 -7.91 9.43
N SER A 98 -8.40 -7.86 10.45
CA SER A 98 -8.27 -6.93 11.60
C SER A 98 -7.09 -7.23 12.52
N LYS A 99 -6.63 -8.48 12.53
CA LYS A 99 -5.48 -9.00 13.26
C LYS A 99 -4.78 -10.03 12.39
N ASP A 100 -3.53 -10.32 12.70
CA ASP A 100 -2.82 -11.41 12.08
C ASP A 100 -3.29 -12.75 12.67
N TYR A 101 -4.28 -13.36 12.03
CA TYR A 101 -4.81 -14.68 12.40
C TYR A 101 -4.11 -15.82 11.66
N GLU A 102 -3.38 -15.52 10.59
CA GLU A 102 -2.89 -16.53 9.67
C GLU A 102 -1.45 -16.90 10.00
N ARG A 103 -1.19 -18.20 10.16
CA ARG A 103 0.18 -18.68 10.39
C ARG A 103 1.09 -18.50 9.17
N LYS A 104 0.50 -18.52 7.97
CA LYS A 104 1.20 -18.48 6.69
C LYS A 104 0.90 -17.16 5.99
N THR A 105 1.93 -16.51 5.48
CA THR A 105 1.82 -15.22 4.77
C THR A 105 1.00 -15.36 3.48
N GLU A 106 1.03 -16.52 2.84
CA GLU A 106 0.21 -16.81 1.65
C GLU A 106 -1.28 -16.77 1.97
N ASN A 107 -1.67 -17.31 3.13
CA ASN A 107 -3.06 -17.27 3.58
C ASN A 107 -3.49 -15.85 3.93
N ALA A 108 -2.63 -15.10 4.63
CA ALA A 108 -2.88 -13.69 4.94
C ALA A 108 -3.10 -12.88 3.66
N ASN A 109 -2.24 -13.11 2.65
CA ASN A 109 -2.35 -12.44 1.35
C ASN A 109 -3.65 -12.80 0.62
N ALA A 110 -4.03 -14.08 0.61
CA ALA A 110 -5.29 -14.53 0.02
C ALA A 110 -6.50 -13.84 0.66
N TYR A 111 -6.52 -13.71 1.99
CA TYR A 111 -7.58 -12.98 2.68
C TYR A 111 -7.61 -11.48 2.35
N MET A 112 -6.46 -10.85 2.12
CA MET A 112 -6.37 -9.46 1.68
C MET A 112 -7.03 -9.24 0.31
N ILE A 113 -6.82 -10.17 -0.62
CA ILE A 113 -7.47 -10.17 -1.94
C ILE A 113 -8.98 -10.41 -1.78
N ILE A 114 -9.38 -11.46 -1.05
CA ILE A 114 -10.79 -11.81 -0.80
C ILE A 114 -11.55 -10.64 -0.15
N ALA A 115 -10.93 -9.95 0.81
CA ALA A 115 -11.52 -8.78 1.46
C ALA A 115 -11.83 -7.66 0.46
N ASN A 116 -10.92 -7.39 -0.47
CA ASN A 116 -11.11 -6.37 -1.50
C ASN A 116 -12.11 -6.79 -2.58
N ILE A 117 -12.18 -8.09 -2.93
CA ILE A 117 -13.23 -8.63 -3.81
C ILE A 117 -14.61 -8.46 -3.16
N MET A 118 -14.78 -8.82 -1.89
CA MET A 118 -16.05 -8.62 -1.18
C MET A 118 -16.43 -7.13 -1.10
N ARG A 119 -15.44 -6.23 -0.92
CA ARG A 119 -15.68 -4.79 -0.95
C ARG A 119 -16.17 -4.31 -2.32
N LEU A 120 -15.68 -4.90 -3.41
CA LEU A 120 -16.12 -4.62 -4.77
C LEU A 120 -17.53 -5.15 -5.03
N ALA A 121 -17.79 -6.41 -4.65
CA ALA A 121 -19.07 -7.07 -4.84
C ALA A 121 -20.22 -6.33 -4.13
N LYS A 122 -19.97 -5.71 -2.97
CA LYS A 122 -20.96 -4.88 -2.25
C LYS A 122 -21.36 -3.58 -2.96
N LYS A 123 -20.66 -3.18 -4.02
CA LYS A 123 -20.94 -1.95 -4.78
C LYS A 123 -21.74 -2.20 -6.06
N ILE A 124 -21.88 -3.46 -6.44
CA ILE A 124 -22.70 -3.92 -7.56
C ILE A 124 -24.10 -4.16 -7.01
#